data_AF-A0A3D9H088-F1
#
_entry.id   AF-A0A3D9H088-F1
#
_cell.length_a   1.000
_cell.length_b   1.000
_cell.length_c   1.000
_cell.angle_alpha   90.00
_cell.angle_beta   90.00
_cell.angle_gamma   90.00
#
_symmetry.space_group_name_H-M   'P 1'
#
loop_
_entity.id
_entity.type
_entity.pdbx_description
1 polymer ?
#
loop_
_entity_poly.entity_id
_entity_poly.type
_entity_poly.pdbx_seq_one_letter_code
_entity_poly.pdbx_strand_id
1 'polypeptide(L)'
;MMQLIKEELNIDKLSTIDKIESLLLNEFKTVPFHNLFMLNNIQNKQLSLGGTCSDKVLRFKGILDNNDINSKLHSSFINGIECHRMLSVIINDRKYYIDVGSGWPSVKLFPEFKEIEYSIYGMNFKTEINDNKIFLYHKTKSSYEYNKMMVIPKVSKSQEDILLDIKNRFVDSSIYPFHDSVRFSIVKGQIFYFIKGSRIRIYSDKGFKEYMLNEKEVLSFIKEKFNRLEQYSNILLG
;
A
#
# COMPACT_ATOMS: atom_id res chain seq x y z
N MET A 1 -35.43 29.15 -33.17
CA MET A 1 -35.35 27.80 -32.60
C MET A 1 -34.22 27.06 -33.31
N MET A 2 -33.01 27.07 -32.74
CA MET A 2 -31.94 26.08 -32.93
C MET A 2 -30.75 26.55 -32.10
N GLN A 3 -30.77 26.09 -30.85
CA GLN A 3 -29.72 26.27 -29.87
C GLN A 3 -28.57 25.34 -30.29
N LEU A 4 -27.54 25.91 -30.91
CA LEU A 4 -26.25 25.25 -31.09
C LEU A 4 -25.60 25.15 -29.71
N ILE A 5 -25.96 24.09 -28.99
CA ILE A 5 -25.22 23.65 -27.80
C ILE A 5 -23.88 23.14 -28.33
N LYS A 6 -22.83 23.92 -28.08
CA LYS A 6 -21.46 23.44 -28.11
C LYS A 6 -21.37 22.32 -27.09
N GLU A 7 -21.40 21.08 -27.54
CA GLU A 7 -20.81 19.96 -26.82
C GLU A 7 -19.31 20.22 -26.74
N GLU A 8 -18.89 20.95 -25.72
CA GLU A 8 -17.51 20.89 -25.25
C GLU A 8 -17.26 19.48 -24.74
N LEU A 9 -16.78 18.65 -25.66
CA LEU A 9 -16.01 17.44 -25.44
C LEU A 9 -15.05 17.67 -24.26
N ASN A 10 -15.44 17.12 -23.12
CA ASN A 10 -14.74 17.19 -21.84
C ASN A 10 -13.52 16.26 -21.87
N ILE A 11 -12.55 16.58 -22.73
CA ILE A 11 -11.36 15.78 -23.04
C ILE A 11 -10.24 15.92 -22.00
N ASP A 12 -10.39 16.76 -20.96
CA ASP A 12 -9.28 17.11 -20.05
C ASP A 12 -9.46 16.82 -18.54
N LYS A 13 -10.26 15.80 -18.17
CA LYS A 13 -10.24 15.28 -16.79
C LYS A 13 -10.23 13.76 -16.77
N LEU A 14 -9.06 13.16 -16.53
CA LEU A 14 -9.00 11.90 -15.80
C LEU A 14 -9.96 12.03 -14.61
N SER A 15 -10.85 11.05 -14.38
CA SER A 15 -11.73 11.13 -13.22
C SER A 15 -10.86 11.27 -11.95
N THR A 16 -11.31 11.97 -10.91
CA THR A 16 -10.53 12.11 -9.66
C THR A 16 -10.06 10.75 -9.15
N ILE A 17 -10.85 9.69 -9.38
CA ILE A 17 -10.48 8.30 -9.12
C ILE A 17 -9.24 7.90 -9.94
N ASP A 18 -9.27 8.04 -11.26
CA ASP A 18 -8.13 7.69 -12.13
C ASP A 18 -6.87 8.48 -11.78
N LYS A 19 -7.01 9.76 -11.39
CA LYS A 19 -5.90 10.58 -10.89
C LYS A 19 -5.29 9.95 -9.64
N ILE A 20 -6.11 9.60 -8.63
CA ILE A 20 -5.62 8.99 -7.39
C ILE A 20 -4.99 7.62 -7.65
N GLU A 21 -5.62 6.77 -8.46
CA GLU A 21 -5.10 5.44 -8.79
C GLU A 21 -3.77 5.53 -9.56
N SER A 22 -3.61 6.53 -10.43
CA SER A 22 -2.36 6.82 -11.12
C SER A 22 -1.25 7.26 -10.15
N LEU A 23 -1.58 8.16 -9.20
CA LEU A 23 -0.66 8.57 -8.13
C LEU A 23 -0.26 7.38 -7.26
N LEU A 24 -1.22 6.52 -6.92
CA LEU A 24 -1.03 5.33 -6.10
C LEU A 24 -0.10 4.32 -6.77
N LEU A 25 -0.33 4.03 -8.05
CA LEU A 25 0.55 3.19 -8.86
C LEU A 25 1.97 3.77 -8.94
N ASN A 26 2.10 5.08 -9.14
CA ASN A 26 3.40 5.74 -9.15
C ASN A 26 4.12 5.62 -7.80
N GLU A 27 3.39 5.75 -6.69
CA GLU A 27 3.93 5.59 -5.34
C GLU A 27 4.43 4.15 -5.09
N PHE A 28 3.75 3.12 -5.59
CA PHE A 28 4.25 1.72 -5.55
C PHE A 28 5.50 1.49 -6.41
N LYS A 29 5.66 2.25 -7.50
CA LYS A 29 6.83 2.18 -8.40
C LYS A 29 8.06 2.92 -7.85
N THR A 30 7.82 3.97 -7.09
CA THR A 30 8.86 4.93 -6.69
C THR A 30 9.25 4.83 -5.24
N VAL A 31 8.42 4.30 -4.35
CA VAL A 31 8.73 4.24 -2.91
C VAL A 31 8.37 2.87 -2.34
N PRO A 32 9.37 2.10 -1.86
CA PRO A 32 9.14 0.75 -1.38
C PRO A 32 8.32 0.73 -0.08
N PHE A 33 7.59 -0.35 0.12
CA PHE A 33 7.16 -0.75 1.46
C PHE A 33 8.30 -1.56 2.10
N HIS A 34 8.64 -1.29 3.36
CA HIS A 34 9.54 -2.14 4.14
C HIS A 34 9.49 -1.87 5.65
N ASN A 35 9.99 -2.80 6.44
CA ASN A 35 10.11 -2.67 7.90
C ASN A 35 11.54 -2.43 8.41
N LEU A 36 12.52 -2.18 7.54
CA LEU A 36 13.94 -2.05 7.91
C LEU A 36 14.20 -1.08 9.08
N PHE A 37 13.53 0.08 9.10
CA PHE A 37 13.62 1.03 10.22
C PHE A 37 13.18 0.42 11.55
N MET A 38 12.05 -0.30 11.53
CA MET A 38 11.49 -0.94 12.71
C MET A 38 12.36 -2.09 13.22
N LEU A 39 12.93 -2.90 12.31
CA LEU A 39 13.85 -3.99 12.67
C LEU A 39 15.11 -3.49 13.39
N ASN A 40 15.57 -2.29 13.06
CA ASN A 40 16.77 -1.70 13.65
C ASN A 40 16.46 -0.71 14.79
N ASN A 41 15.19 -0.58 15.20
CA ASN A 41 14.74 0.40 16.17
C ASN A 41 15.16 1.85 15.84
N ILE A 42 15.16 2.19 14.54
CA ILE A 42 15.50 3.52 14.02
C ILE A 42 14.23 4.23 13.61
N GLN A 43 14.01 5.44 14.11
CA GLN A 43 12.90 6.27 13.64
C GLN A 43 13.12 6.72 12.19
N ASN A 44 12.12 6.50 11.35
CA ASN A 44 12.13 7.00 9.98
C ASN A 44 11.87 8.51 9.94
N LYS A 45 12.89 9.28 9.58
CA LYS A 45 12.81 10.74 9.43
C LYS A 45 12.60 11.19 7.98
N GLN A 46 12.68 10.28 7.00
CA GLN A 46 12.62 10.61 5.58
C GLN A 46 11.66 9.65 4.85
N LEU A 47 10.39 10.04 4.78
CA LEU A 47 9.33 9.20 4.21
C LEU A 47 9.54 8.83 2.73
N SER A 48 10.36 9.58 1.98
CA SER A 48 10.72 9.22 0.58
C SER A 48 11.55 7.94 0.47
N LEU A 49 12.16 7.50 1.57
CA LEU A 49 12.83 6.20 1.67
C LEU A 49 11.84 5.06 1.81
N GLY A 50 10.54 5.31 1.95
CA GLY A 50 9.56 4.27 2.20
C GLY A 50 9.49 3.89 3.67
N GLY A 51 8.94 2.72 3.94
CA GLY A 51 8.68 2.26 5.30
C GLY A 51 7.41 1.42 5.38
N THR A 52 6.84 1.36 6.57
CA THR A 52 5.65 0.57 6.89
C THR A 52 4.38 1.26 6.37
N CYS A 53 3.21 0.65 6.61
CA CYS A 53 1.92 1.26 6.27
C CYS A 53 1.78 2.68 6.83
N SER A 54 2.27 2.90 8.05
CA SER A 54 2.27 4.21 8.72
C SER A 54 3.07 5.26 7.94
N ASP A 55 4.27 4.92 7.49
CA ASP A 55 5.12 5.84 6.71
C ASP A 55 4.50 6.13 5.34
N LYS A 56 3.98 5.08 4.70
CA LYS A 56 3.35 5.12 3.38
C LYS A 56 2.09 6.00 3.38
N VAL A 57 1.22 5.90 4.39
CA VAL A 57 0.00 6.73 4.44
C VAL A 57 0.30 8.20 4.69
N LEU A 58 1.24 8.54 5.57
CA LEU A 58 1.60 9.93 5.84
C LEU A 58 2.18 10.59 4.59
N ARG A 59 3.06 9.88 3.88
CA ARG A 59 3.60 10.35 2.62
C ARG A 59 2.52 10.52 1.56
N PHE A 60 1.70 9.50 1.35
CA PHE A 60 0.71 9.52 0.29
C PHE A 60 -0.38 10.56 0.56
N LYS A 61 -0.74 10.79 1.83
CA LYS A 61 -1.58 11.92 2.23
C LYS A 61 -0.98 13.25 1.76
N GLY A 62 0.31 13.49 1.99
CA GLY A 62 0.98 14.69 1.47
C GLY A 62 0.95 14.79 -0.07
N ILE A 63 1.03 13.66 -0.78
CA ILE A 63 0.88 13.63 -2.25
C ILE A 63 -0.55 14.03 -2.66
N LEU A 64 -1.57 13.53 -1.96
CA LEU A 64 -2.97 13.89 -2.22
C LEU A 64 -3.25 15.35 -1.90
N ASP A 65 -2.74 15.85 -0.76
CA ASP A 65 -2.88 17.23 -0.34
C ASP A 65 -2.24 18.18 -1.37
N ASN A 66 -1.05 17.85 -1.91
CA ASN A 66 -0.38 18.57 -3.01
C ASN A 66 -1.12 18.49 -4.37
N ASN A 67 -2.17 17.69 -4.45
CA ASN A 67 -3.01 17.52 -5.64
C ASN A 67 -4.45 18.02 -5.42
N ASP A 68 -4.67 18.77 -4.33
CA ASP A 68 -5.96 19.31 -3.88
C ASP A 68 -7.00 18.23 -3.57
N ILE A 69 -6.55 17.06 -3.11
CA ILE A 69 -7.41 15.91 -2.78
C ILE A 69 -7.42 15.74 -1.27
N ASN A 70 -8.48 16.20 -0.62
CA ASN A 70 -8.64 16.04 0.81
C ASN A 70 -8.81 14.57 1.20
N SER A 71 -7.95 14.10 2.09
CA SER A 71 -7.96 12.72 2.59
C SER A 71 -7.86 12.67 4.12
N LYS A 72 -8.48 11.64 4.71
CA LYS A 72 -8.45 11.35 6.14
C LYS A 72 -7.73 10.03 6.40
N LEU A 73 -6.99 9.94 7.50
CA LEU A 73 -6.44 8.69 8.00
C LEU A 73 -7.57 7.71 8.33
N HIS A 74 -7.29 6.43 8.15
CA HIS A 74 -8.22 5.35 8.46
C HIS A 74 -7.42 4.15 8.98
N SER A 75 -8.02 3.33 9.85
CA SER A 75 -7.42 2.10 10.36
C SER A 75 -8.13 0.86 9.82
N SER A 76 -7.38 -0.25 9.70
CA SER A 76 -7.95 -1.54 9.34
C SER A 76 -7.26 -2.68 10.07
N PHE A 77 -7.89 -3.85 10.02
CA PHE A 77 -7.50 -5.03 10.78
C PHE A 77 -6.78 -6.04 9.90
N ILE A 78 -5.61 -6.49 10.33
CA ILE A 78 -4.90 -7.65 9.76
C ILE A 78 -4.89 -8.72 10.86
N ASN A 79 -5.37 -9.92 10.55
CA ASN A 79 -5.48 -11.03 11.51
C ASN A 79 -6.17 -10.65 12.83
N GLY A 80 -7.18 -9.77 12.77
CA GLY A 80 -7.92 -9.29 13.94
C GLY A 80 -7.23 -8.18 14.74
N ILE A 81 -6.01 -7.78 14.38
CA ILE A 81 -5.26 -6.71 15.03
C ILE A 81 -5.42 -5.43 14.22
N GLU A 82 -5.80 -4.33 14.87
CA GLU A 82 -5.97 -3.02 14.26
C GLU A 82 -4.63 -2.29 14.05
N CYS A 83 -3.72 -2.91 13.32
CA CYS A 83 -2.37 -2.41 13.10
C CYS A 83 -2.15 -1.80 11.70
N HIS A 84 -3.11 -1.91 10.78
CA HIS A 84 -2.95 -1.40 9.43
C HIS A 84 -3.48 0.03 9.30
N ARG A 85 -2.78 0.84 8.51
CA ARG A 85 -3.08 2.25 8.29
C ARG A 85 -3.37 2.49 6.82
N MET A 86 -4.43 3.23 6.58
CA MET A 86 -5.00 3.52 5.27
C MET A 86 -5.39 5.00 5.18
N LEU A 87 -5.83 5.43 4.00
CA LEU A 87 -6.52 6.70 3.83
C LEU A 87 -7.96 6.47 3.37
N SER A 88 -8.80 7.47 3.57
CA SER A 88 -10.13 7.58 2.97
C SER A 88 -10.31 8.94 2.29
N VAL A 89 -11.11 8.96 1.24
CA VAL A 89 -11.48 10.15 0.48
C VAL A 89 -12.97 10.15 0.21
N ILE A 90 -13.57 11.34 0.10
CA ILE A 90 -14.95 11.52 -0.37
C ILE A 90 -14.88 12.05 -1.79
N ILE A 91 -15.49 11.35 -2.74
CA ILE A 91 -15.59 11.74 -4.14
C ILE A 91 -17.06 11.65 -4.53
N ASN A 92 -17.66 12.76 -4.93
CA ASN A 92 -19.09 12.87 -5.26
C ASN A 92 -19.98 12.27 -4.15
N ASP A 93 -19.77 12.73 -2.91
CA ASP A 93 -20.49 12.29 -1.69
C ASP A 93 -20.38 10.79 -1.36
N ARG A 94 -19.44 10.10 -1.98
CA ARG A 94 -19.20 8.67 -1.74
C ARG A 94 -17.81 8.44 -1.18
N LYS A 95 -17.71 7.55 -0.20
CA LYS A 95 -16.46 7.21 0.48
C LYS A 95 -15.71 6.10 -0.25
N TYR A 96 -14.40 6.31 -0.38
CA TYR A 96 -13.45 5.35 -0.90
C TYR A 96 -12.28 5.21 0.05
N TYR A 97 -11.72 4.00 0.12
CA TYR A 97 -10.53 3.68 0.91
C TYR A 97 -9.32 3.47 0.00
N ILE A 98 -8.14 3.83 0.49
CA ILE A 98 -6.87 3.77 -0.23
C ILE A 98 -5.88 2.97 0.61
N ASP A 99 -5.42 1.84 0.07
CA ASP A 99 -4.35 1.04 0.65
C ASP A 99 -3.02 1.25 -0.10
N VAL A 100 -2.21 2.17 0.42
CA VAL A 100 -0.86 2.44 -0.12
C VAL A 100 0.23 1.66 0.62
N GLY A 101 -0.14 0.93 1.67
CA GLY A 101 0.78 0.54 2.74
C GLY A 101 0.79 -0.94 3.09
N SER A 102 -0.02 -1.81 2.49
CA SER A 102 -0.08 -3.24 2.86
C SER A 102 1.12 -4.06 2.42
N GLY A 103 2.00 -3.47 1.60
CA GLY A 103 3.10 -4.18 0.94
C GLY A 103 2.66 -4.95 -0.30
N TRP A 104 1.36 -5.00 -0.63
CA TRP A 104 0.84 -5.53 -1.90
C TRP A 104 0.48 -4.37 -2.84
N PRO A 105 0.54 -4.55 -4.17
CA PRO A 105 0.25 -3.48 -5.14
C PRO A 105 -1.27 -3.28 -5.29
N SER A 106 -1.88 -2.78 -4.22
CA SER A 106 -3.29 -2.45 -4.14
C SER A 106 -3.56 -1.12 -4.86
N VAL A 107 -3.60 -1.15 -6.20
CA VAL A 107 -3.60 0.07 -7.03
C VAL A 107 -4.97 0.69 -7.29
N LYS A 108 -6.04 0.12 -6.73
CA LYS A 108 -7.42 0.59 -6.90
C LYS A 108 -7.95 1.22 -5.62
N LEU A 109 -8.87 2.18 -5.79
CA LEU A 109 -9.67 2.69 -4.68
C LEU A 109 -10.74 1.66 -4.31
N PHE A 110 -11.03 1.50 -3.02
CA PHE A 110 -12.05 0.60 -2.53
C PHE A 110 -13.32 1.37 -2.15
N PRO A 111 -14.38 1.36 -2.97
CA PRO A 111 -15.62 2.03 -2.62
C PRO A 111 -16.33 1.34 -1.47
N GLU A 112 -16.96 2.14 -0.60
CA GLU A 112 -17.76 1.63 0.53
C GLU A 112 -19.08 0.95 0.14
N PHE A 113 -19.52 1.20 -1.10
CA PHE A 113 -20.88 0.92 -1.57
C PHE A 113 -20.91 -0.07 -2.75
N LYS A 114 -19.75 -0.53 -3.22
CA LYS A 114 -19.67 -1.44 -4.37
C LYS A 114 -18.47 -2.37 -4.27
N GLU A 115 -18.70 -3.65 -4.48
CA GLU A 115 -17.63 -4.64 -4.59
C GLU A 115 -16.85 -4.42 -5.89
N ILE A 116 -15.53 -4.61 -5.82
CA ILE A 116 -14.64 -4.51 -6.97
C ILE A 116 -13.80 -5.78 -7.09
N GLU A 117 -13.43 -6.11 -8.31
CA GLU A 117 -12.44 -7.14 -8.62
C GLU A 117 -11.52 -6.62 -9.72
N TYR A 118 -10.22 -6.85 -9.58
CA TYR A 118 -9.23 -6.47 -10.57
C TYR A 118 -7.98 -7.34 -10.49
N SER A 119 -7.20 -7.33 -11.58
CA SER A 119 -5.96 -8.09 -11.67
C SER A 119 -4.78 -7.16 -11.95
N ILE A 120 -3.63 -7.44 -11.34
CA ILE A 120 -2.38 -6.75 -11.64
C ILE A 120 -1.17 -7.63 -11.30
N TYR A 121 -0.15 -7.63 -12.17
CA TYR A 121 1.07 -8.43 -12.01
C TYR A 121 0.80 -9.92 -11.81
N GLY A 122 -0.21 -10.46 -12.49
CA GLY A 122 -0.64 -11.85 -12.33
C GLY A 122 -1.26 -12.18 -10.96
N MET A 123 -1.70 -11.19 -10.19
CA MET A 123 -2.48 -11.36 -8.95
C MET A 123 -3.89 -10.83 -9.16
N ASN A 124 -4.86 -11.40 -8.45
CA ASN A 124 -6.24 -10.90 -8.42
C ASN A 124 -6.57 -10.35 -7.03
N PHE A 125 -7.32 -9.27 -6.99
CA PHE A 125 -7.82 -8.63 -5.78
C PHE A 125 -9.32 -8.51 -5.89
N LYS A 126 -10.02 -8.73 -4.77
CA LYS A 126 -11.47 -8.49 -4.70
C LYS A 126 -11.88 -7.94 -3.35
N THR A 127 -12.99 -7.21 -3.32
CA THR A 127 -13.66 -6.82 -2.08
C THR A 127 -14.99 -7.53 -1.92
N GLU A 128 -15.33 -7.83 -0.67
CA GLU A 128 -16.69 -8.19 -0.26
C GLU A 128 -17.19 -7.15 0.74
N ILE A 129 -18.47 -6.78 0.66
CA ILE A 129 -19.03 -5.71 1.51
C ILE A 129 -20.13 -6.27 2.40
N ASN A 130 -20.08 -5.90 3.68
CA ASN A 130 -21.23 -6.01 4.57
C ASN A 130 -21.61 -4.63 5.13
N ASP A 131 -22.61 -4.58 6.00
CA ASP A 131 -23.17 -3.32 6.51
C ASP A 131 -22.12 -2.42 7.16
N ASN A 132 -21.12 -2.98 7.85
CA ASN A 132 -20.18 -2.23 8.68
C ASN A 132 -18.70 -2.36 8.26
N LYS A 133 -18.39 -3.22 7.29
CA LYS A 133 -17.02 -3.63 6.95
C LYS A 133 -16.87 -3.94 5.46
N ILE A 134 -15.66 -3.79 4.97
CA ILE A 134 -15.19 -4.28 3.68
C ILE A 134 -14.11 -5.32 3.95
N PHE A 135 -14.20 -6.47 3.33
CA PHE A 135 -13.17 -7.50 3.35
C PHE A 135 -12.35 -7.39 2.07
N LEU A 136 -11.04 -7.22 2.20
CA LEU A 136 -10.13 -7.21 1.05
C LEU A 136 -9.43 -8.56 0.96
N TYR A 137 -9.50 -9.17 -0.22
CA TYR A 137 -8.85 -10.43 -0.52
C TYR A 137 -7.89 -10.28 -1.69
N HIS A 138 -6.91 -11.18 -1.74
CA HIS A 138 -6.09 -11.39 -2.92
C HIS A 138 -5.87 -12.86 -3.22
N LYS A 139 -5.56 -13.16 -4.47
CA LYS A 139 -5.18 -14.48 -4.96
C LYS A 139 -3.94 -14.33 -5.83
N THR A 140 -2.90 -15.07 -5.51
CA THR A 140 -1.69 -15.17 -6.34
C THR A 140 -1.79 -16.40 -7.25
N LYS A 141 -0.95 -16.49 -8.28
CA LYS A 141 -0.83 -17.72 -9.09
C LYS A 141 -0.39 -18.94 -8.26
N SER A 142 0.23 -18.73 -7.10
CA SER A 142 0.65 -19.79 -6.19
C SER A 142 -0.45 -20.24 -5.21
N SER A 143 -1.62 -19.60 -5.21
CA SER A 143 -2.75 -19.95 -4.34
C SER A 143 -3.99 -20.33 -5.14
N TYR A 144 -4.63 -21.45 -4.80
CA TYR A 144 -5.90 -21.86 -5.40
C TYR A 144 -7.07 -20.99 -4.94
N GLU A 145 -7.02 -20.50 -3.70
CA GLU A 145 -8.09 -19.73 -3.06
C GLU A 145 -7.70 -18.27 -2.80
N TYR A 146 -8.71 -17.43 -2.59
CA TYR A 146 -8.54 -16.05 -2.15
C TYR A 146 -8.14 -16.00 -0.67
N ASN A 147 -6.99 -15.40 -0.38
CA ASN A 147 -6.54 -15.13 0.98
C ASN A 147 -7.08 -13.78 1.44
N LYS A 148 -7.63 -13.71 2.65
CA LYS A 148 -8.05 -12.44 3.26
C LYS A 148 -6.82 -11.62 3.64
N MET A 149 -6.70 -10.43 3.09
CA MET A 149 -5.62 -9.50 3.41
C MET A 149 -5.92 -8.70 4.66
N MET A 150 -7.11 -8.09 4.71
CA MET A 150 -7.51 -7.19 5.78
C MET A 150 -9.02 -7.01 5.85
N VAL A 151 -9.46 -6.40 6.94
CA VAL A 151 -10.85 -5.97 7.16
C VAL A 151 -10.86 -4.47 7.40
N ILE A 152 -11.54 -3.72 6.54
CA ILE A 152 -11.67 -2.27 6.60
C ILE A 152 -13.01 -1.97 7.29
N PRO A 153 -13.03 -1.46 8.53
CA PRO A 153 -14.27 -1.03 9.16
C PRO A 153 -14.76 0.26 8.48
N LYS A 154 -16.08 0.45 8.34
CA LYS A 154 -16.63 1.70 7.76
C LYS A 154 -16.44 2.90 8.69
N VAL A 155 -16.47 2.64 9.99
CA VAL A 155 -16.14 3.57 11.07
C VAL A 155 -14.74 3.28 11.59
N SER A 156 -13.88 4.28 11.62
CA SER A 156 -12.50 4.18 12.10
C SER A 156 -12.32 4.96 13.40
N LYS A 157 -11.20 4.68 14.09
CA LYS A 157 -10.65 5.55 15.13
C LYS A 157 -10.52 7.00 14.66
N SER A 158 -10.42 7.92 15.63
CA SER A 158 -10.16 9.33 15.39
C SER A 158 -8.82 9.55 14.67
N GLN A 159 -8.64 10.71 14.04
CA GLN A 159 -7.36 11.04 13.40
C GLN A 159 -6.24 11.12 14.43
N GLU A 160 -6.55 11.68 15.59
CA GLU A 160 -5.65 11.88 16.72
C GLU A 160 -5.14 10.54 17.27
N ASP A 161 -6.03 9.57 17.47
CA ASP A 161 -5.67 8.23 17.95
C ASP A 161 -4.80 7.50 16.91
N ILE A 162 -5.14 7.60 15.62
CA ILE A 162 -4.34 6.97 14.56
C ILE A 162 -2.94 7.59 14.51
N LEU A 163 -2.82 8.91 14.61
CA LEU A 163 -1.54 9.60 14.64
C LEU A 163 -0.71 9.21 15.88
N LEU A 164 -1.36 9.07 17.03
CA LEU A 164 -0.72 8.62 18.26
C LEU A 164 -0.19 7.18 18.10
N ASP A 165 -0.99 6.27 17.56
CA ASP A 165 -0.57 4.90 17.26
C ASP A 165 0.63 4.89 16.29
N ILE A 166 0.58 5.73 15.24
CA ILE A 166 1.71 5.86 14.29
C ILE A 166 2.96 6.34 15.02
N LYS A 167 2.86 7.36 15.88
CA LYS A 167 4.01 7.88 16.64
C LYS A 167 4.60 6.82 17.57
N ASN A 168 3.75 6.02 18.20
CA ASN A 168 4.14 5.02 19.19
C ASN A 168 4.58 3.67 18.56
N ARG A 169 4.55 3.52 17.23
CA ARG A 169 4.88 2.26 16.53
C ARG A 169 6.27 1.67 16.81
N PHE A 170 7.21 2.46 17.33
CA PHE A 170 8.55 2.02 17.70
C PHE A 170 8.69 1.68 19.19
N VAL A 171 7.66 1.93 20.00
CA VAL A 171 7.68 1.62 21.45
C VAL A 171 7.48 0.13 21.68
N ASP A 172 6.50 -0.45 20.99
CA ASP A 172 6.27 -1.89 20.94
C ASP A 172 5.97 -2.31 19.50
N SER A 173 6.95 -2.94 18.86
CA SER A 173 6.81 -3.42 17.49
C SER A 173 6.18 -4.81 17.41
N SER A 174 6.05 -5.54 18.53
CA SER A 174 5.60 -6.94 18.55
C SER A 174 4.19 -7.15 18.00
N ILE A 175 3.35 -6.11 18.10
CA ILE A 175 1.99 -6.08 17.55
C ILE A 175 1.94 -6.16 16.03
N TYR A 176 3.05 -5.88 15.33
CA TYR A 176 3.12 -5.91 13.88
C TYR A 176 3.49 -7.31 13.36
N PRO A 177 2.87 -7.79 12.27
CA PRO A 177 3.07 -9.14 11.73
C PRO A 177 4.43 -9.36 11.04
N PHE A 178 5.36 -8.42 11.24
CA PHE A 178 6.66 -8.38 10.59
C PHE A 178 7.78 -7.92 11.54
N HIS A 179 7.57 -7.94 12.84
CA HIS A 179 8.56 -7.44 13.79
C HIS A 179 9.87 -8.26 13.82
N ASP A 180 9.86 -9.50 13.35
CA ASP A 180 10.95 -10.48 13.50
C ASP A 180 11.75 -10.75 12.22
N SER A 181 11.33 -10.22 11.08
CA SER A 181 11.90 -10.60 9.80
C SER A 181 11.65 -9.55 8.72
N VAL A 182 12.59 -9.43 7.78
CA VAL A 182 12.50 -8.48 6.67
C VAL A 182 11.17 -8.63 5.93
N ARG A 183 10.49 -7.50 5.73
CA ARG A 183 9.47 -7.31 4.72
C ARG A 183 9.93 -6.20 3.82
N PHE A 184 9.88 -6.45 2.52
CA PHE A 184 10.21 -5.45 1.52
C PHE A 184 9.36 -5.70 0.28
N SER A 185 8.83 -4.64 -0.32
CA SER A 185 8.16 -4.76 -1.61
C SER A 185 8.24 -3.49 -2.43
N ILE A 186 8.26 -3.67 -3.74
CA ILE A 186 8.31 -2.57 -4.71
C ILE A 186 7.88 -3.05 -6.09
N VAL A 187 7.31 -2.16 -6.88
CA VAL A 187 7.07 -2.37 -8.30
C VAL A 187 8.24 -1.79 -9.10
N LYS A 188 8.82 -2.55 -10.04
CA LYS A 188 9.80 -2.07 -11.01
C LYS A 188 9.36 -2.48 -12.42
N GLY A 189 9.04 -1.49 -13.26
CA GLY A 189 8.46 -1.75 -14.58
C GLY A 189 7.13 -2.49 -14.45
N GLN A 190 7.06 -3.69 -15.04
CA GLN A 190 5.90 -4.59 -14.99
C GLN A 190 6.08 -5.77 -14.03
N ILE A 191 6.96 -5.61 -13.04
CA ILE A 191 7.32 -6.66 -12.09
C ILE A 191 7.10 -6.15 -10.67
N PHE A 192 6.37 -6.93 -9.89
CA PHE A 192 6.23 -6.71 -8.45
C PHE A 192 7.14 -7.66 -7.68
N TYR A 193 8.03 -7.08 -6.87
CA TYR A 193 8.94 -7.80 -6.00
C TYR A 193 8.39 -7.79 -4.58
N PHE A 194 8.34 -8.96 -3.95
CA PHE A 194 7.88 -9.12 -2.58
C PHE A 194 8.84 -10.03 -1.81
N ILE A 195 9.39 -9.54 -0.71
CA ILE A 195 10.35 -10.23 0.14
C ILE A 195 9.73 -10.41 1.53
N LYS A 196 9.76 -11.64 2.02
CA LYS A 196 9.29 -12.04 3.34
C LYS A 196 10.32 -12.97 3.99
N GLY A 197 11.16 -12.42 4.87
CA GLY A 197 12.31 -13.12 5.44
C GLY A 197 13.26 -13.55 4.33
N SER A 198 13.58 -14.84 4.27
CA SER A 198 14.41 -15.49 3.24
C SER A 198 13.71 -15.71 1.90
N ARG A 199 12.40 -15.48 1.80
CA ARG A 199 11.61 -15.76 0.59
C ARG A 199 11.53 -14.52 -0.28
N ILE A 200 12.00 -14.63 -1.53
CA ILE A 200 11.82 -13.63 -2.58
C ILE A 200 10.79 -14.14 -3.56
N ARG A 201 9.77 -13.34 -3.81
CA ARG A 201 8.70 -13.60 -4.78
C ARG A 201 8.68 -12.51 -5.82
N ILE A 202 8.63 -12.93 -7.08
CA ILE A 202 8.62 -12.06 -8.24
C ILE A 202 7.35 -12.36 -9.02
N TYR A 203 6.47 -11.36 -9.12
CA TYR A 203 5.19 -11.46 -9.79
C TYR A 203 5.18 -10.59 -11.05
N SER A 204 4.58 -11.13 -12.11
CA SER A 204 4.32 -10.45 -13.37
C SER A 204 3.14 -11.12 -14.08
N ASP A 205 2.58 -10.46 -15.09
CA ASP A 205 1.52 -11.07 -15.90
C ASP A 205 2.02 -12.33 -16.62
N LYS A 206 3.31 -12.35 -16.98
CA LYS A 206 3.99 -13.47 -17.63
C LYS A 206 4.21 -14.67 -16.71
N GLY A 207 4.20 -14.49 -15.39
CA GLY A 207 4.48 -15.60 -14.46
C GLY A 207 4.94 -15.18 -13.08
N PHE A 208 5.18 -16.21 -12.27
CA PHE A 208 5.62 -16.14 -10.88
C PHE A 208 6.95 -16.87 -10.72
N LYS A 209 7.87 -16.29 -9.96
CA LYS A 209 9.11 -16.94 -9.53
C LYS A 209 9.30 -16.78 -8.02
N GLU A 210 9.83 -17.80 -7.38
CA GLU A 210 10.18 -17.79 -5.96
C GLU A 210 11.60 -18.32 -5.76
N TYR A 211 12.33 -17.69 -4.85
CA TYR A 211 13.67 -18.09 -4.43
C TYR A 211 13.77 -18.04 -2.90
N MET A 212 14.62 -18.92 -2.37
CA MET A 212 15.07 -18.90 -0.99
C MET A 212 16.50 -18.35 -0.96
N LEU A 213 16.70 -17.24 -0.26
CA LEU A 213 18.00 -16.64 -0.01
C LEU A 213 18.25 -16.60 1.51
N ASN A 214 19.51 -16.71 1.93
CA ASN A 214 19.85 -16.40 3.31
C ASN A 214 19.76 -14.89 3.57
N GLU A 215 19.88 -14.47 4.83
CA GLU A 215 19.70 -13.07 5.22
C GLU A 215 20.69 -12.11 4.54
N LYS A 216 21.97 -12.47 4.44
CA LYS A 216 23.00 -11.66 3.77
C LYS A 216 22.69 -11.48 2.29
N GLU A 217 22.25 -12.56 1.65
CA GLU A 217 21.85 -12.58 0.24
C GLU A 217 20.58 -11.75 0.01
N VAL A 218 19.59 -11.79 0.91
CA VAL A 218 18.39 -10.92 0.83
C VAL A 218 18.79 -9.45 0.87
N LEU A 219 19.69 -9.08 1.79
CA LEU A 219 20.18 -7.72 1.88
C LEU A 219 20.94 -7.34 0.59
N SER A 220 21.91 -8.13 0.15
CA SER A 220 22.61 -7.89 -1.14
C SER A 220 21.64 -7.78 -2.31
N PHE A 221 20.59 -8.61 -2.36
CA PHE A 221 19.56 -8.53 -3.39
C PHE A 221 18.81 -7.19 -3.36
N ILE A 222 18.36 -6.74 -2.19
CA ILE A 222 17.68 -5.43 -2.04
C ILE A 222 18.62 -4.30 -2.50
N LYS A 223 19.87 -4.39 -2.07
CA LYS A 223 20.93 -3.42 -2.32
C LYS A 223 21.21 -3.26 -3.82
N GLU A 224 21.51 -4.36 -4.49
CA GLU A 224 21.86 -4.42 -5.92
C GLU A 224 20.66 -4.12 -6.82
N LYS A 225 19.50 -4.70 -6.53
CA LYS A 225 18.34 -4.63 -7.42
C LYS A 225 17.65 -3.28 -7.42
N PHE A 226 17.70 -2.58 -6.29
CA PHE A 226 16.93 -1.34 -6.11
C PHE A 226 17.79 -0.09 -5.98
N ASN A 227 19.11 -0.22 -5.99
CA ASN A 227 20.11 0.86 -6.06
C ASN A 227 19.81 2.04 -5.10
N ARG A 228 19.37 1.72 -3.87
CA ARG A 228 19.02 2.72 -2.84
C ARG A 228 19.94 2.68 -1.63
N LEU A 229 21.07 2.00 -1.79
CA LEU A 229 21.94 1.61 -0.71
C LEU A 229 22.60 2.79 0.02
N GLU A 230 23.00 3.83 -0.69
CA GLU A 230 23.62 4.99 -0.04
C GLU A 230 22.66 5.63 0.98
N GLN A 231 21.35 5.49 0.76
CA GLN A 231 20.31 6.02 1.64
C GLN A 231 19.92 5.06 2.77
N TYR A 232 20.24 3.76 2.64
CA TYR A 232 20.00 2.73 3.67
C TYR A 232 21.29 2.21 4.34
N SER A 233 22.45 2.72 3.98
CA SER A 233 23.77 2.29 4.48
C SER A 233 23.82 2.38 6.01
N ASN A 234 23.28 3.45 6.59
CA ASN A 234 23.18 3.65 8.04
C ASN A 234 22.12 2.75 8.72
N ILE A 235 21.24 2.08 7.97
CA ILE A 235 20.15 1.23 8.49
C ILE A 235 20.50 -0.27 8.36
N LEU A 236 21.38 -0.62 7.42
CA LEU A 236 21.76 -2.02 7.11
C LEU A 236 23.16 -2.41 7.62
N LEU A 237 23.83 -1.53 8.37
CA LEU A 237 25.16 -1.73 8.98
C LEU A 237 25.13 -1.63 10.51
N GLY A 238 23.94 -1.53 11.11
CA GLY A 238 23.74 -1.64 12.56
C GLY A 238 23.77 -3.08 13.03
#